data_AF-A0A285UH57-F1
#
_entry.id   AF-A0A285UH57-F1
#
_cell.length_a   1.000
_cell.length_b   1.000
_cell.length_c   1.000
_cell.angle_alpha   90.00
_cell.angle_beta   90.00
_cell.angle_gamma   90.00
#
_symmetry.space_group_name_H-M   'P 1'
#
loop_
_entity.id
_entity.type
_entity.pdbx_description
1 polymer ?
#
loop_
_entity_poly.entity_id
_entity_poly.type
_entity_poly.pdbx_seq_one_letter_code
_entity_poly.pdbx_strand_id
1 'polypeptide(L)' 'MKTKTLSAMTEKGLDKKFDDFMYENPHIEVIDVKFSVGHVFAVLILYKG' A
#
# COMPACT_ATOMS: atom_id res chain seq x y z
N MET A 1 11.66 -10.89 1.74
CA MET A 1 11.10 -9.52 1.80
C MET A 1 10.43 -9.24 0.47
N LYS A 2 9.22 -8.69 0.49
CA LYS A 2 8.41 -8.41 -0.69
C LYS A 2 8.00 -6.92 -0.67
N THR A 3 7.72 -6.38 -1.85
CA THR A 3 7.27 -5.00 -2.01
C THR A 3 5.98 -4.94 -2.82
N LYS A 4 5.05 -4.08 -2.42
CA LYS A 4 3.82 -3.79 -3.16
C LYS A 4 3.69 -2.28 -3.34
N THR A 5 3.48 -1.84 -4.58
CA THR A 5 3.10 -0.45 -4.86
C THR A 5 1.61 -0.38 -5.14
N LEU A 6 0.92 0.54 -4.45
CA LEU A 6 -0.47 0.88 -4.71
C LEU A 6 -0.54 2.35 -5.10
N SER A 7 -1.44 2.69 -6.01
CA SER A 7 -1.67 4.09 -6.41
C SER A 7 -3.13 4.36 -6.77
N ALA A 8 -3.56 5.61 -6.59
CA ALA A 8 -4.90 6.07 -6.93
C ALA A 8 -4.92 7.58 -7.25
N MET A 9 -5.96 8.01 -7.97
CA MET A 9 -6.18 9.43 -8.30
C MET A 9 -6.65 10.26 -7.10
N THR A 10 -7.16 9.60 -6.06
CA THR A 10 -7.65 10.23 -4.82
C THR A 10 -7.09 9.49 -3.63
N GLU A 11 -6.92 10.20 -2.51
CA GLU A 11 -6.49 9.64 -1.23
C GLU A 11 -7.40 8.50 -0.78
N LYS A 12 -8.72 8.72 -0.77
CA LYS A 12 -9.73 7.69 -0.47
C LYS A 12 -9.62 6.44 -1.36
N GLY A 13 -9.25 6.63 -2.63
CA GLY A 13 -9.02 5.51 -3.54
C GLY A 13 -7.74 4.73 -3.21
N LEU A 14 -6.74 5.40 -2.64
CA LEU A 14 -5.52 4.76 -2.15
C LEU A 14 -5.79 3.98 -0.87
N ASP A 15 -6.52 4.57 0.07
CA ASP A 15 -6.90 3.94 1.34
C ASP A 15 -7.64 2.63 1.10
N LYS A 16 -8.65 2.65 0.21
CA LYS A 16 -9.39 1.44 -0.16
C LYS A 16 -8.45 0.34 -0.69
N LYS A 17 -7.51 0.69 -1.57
CA LYS A 17 -6.56 -0.30 -2.12
C LYS A 17 -5.61 -0.83 -1.05
N PHE A 18 -5.22 0.00 -0.09
CA PHE A 18 -4.40 -0.42 1.03
C PHE A 18 -5.17 -1.40 1.93
N ASP A 19 -6.41 -1.08 2.27
CA ASP A 19 -7.29 -1.96 3.05
C ASP A 19 -7.53 -3.30 2.35
N ASP A 20 -7.86 -3.27 1.04
CA ASP A 20 -8.03 -4.47 0.23
C ASP A 20 -6.76 -5.34 0.25
N PHE A 21 -5.58 -4.72 0.13
CA PHE A 21 -4.30 -5.42 0.20
C PHE A 21 -4.05 -6.07 1.57
N MET A 22 -4.34 -5.37 2.68
CA MET A 22 -4.19 -5.92 4.02
C MET A 22 -5.19 -7.06 4.29
N TYR A 23 -6.43 -6.93 3.80
CA TYR A 23 -7.46 -7.95 3.91
C TYR A 23 -7.10 -9.24 3.16
N GLU A 24 -6.56 -9.11 1.94
CA GLU A 24 -6.09 -10.25 1.13
C GLU A 24 -4.85 -10.94 1.73
N ASN A 25 -4.11 -10.25 2.60
CA ASN A 25 -2.82 -10.71 3.11
C ASN A 25 -2.77 -10.65 4.66
N PRO A 26 -3.62 -11.41 5.39
CA PRO A 26 -3.80 -11.24 6.84
C PRO A 26 -2.59 -11.64 7.68
N HIS A 27 -1.60 -12.32 7.10
CA HIS A 27 -0.40 -12.82 7.80
C HIS A 27 0.88 -12.06 7.46
N ILE A 28 0.79 -10.93 6.74
CA ILE A 28 1.98 -10.15 6.44
C ILE A 28 2.40 -9.28 7.61
N GLU A 29 3.69 -9.22 7.84
CA GLU A 29 4.33 -8.24 8.71
C GLU A 29 4.76 -7.05 7.85
N VAL A 30 4.10 -5.90 8.02
CA VAL A 30 4.50 -4.65 7.37
C VAL A 30 5.73 -4.10 8.08
N ILE A 31 6.79 -3.83 7.31
CA ILE A 31 8.10 -3.37 7.80
C ILE A 31 8.26 -1.87 7.60
N ASP A 32 7.89 -1.38 6.42
CA ASP A 32 7.99 0.03 6.07
C ASP A 32 6.89 0.39 5.06
N VAL A 33 6.46 1.64 5.11
CA VAL A 33 5.44 2.21 4.22
C VAL A 33 5.92 3.58 3.78
N LYS A 34 6.22 3.72 2.49
CA LYS A 34 6.68 4.98 1.90
C LYS A 34 5.57 5.60 1.06
N PHE A 35 5.14 6.80 1.44
CA PHE A 35 4.15 7.57 0.70
C PHE A 35 4.80 8.50 -0.32
N SER A 36 4.14 8.66 -1.46
CA SER A 36 4.49 9.62 -2.49
C SER A 36 3.23 10.30 -3.00
N VAL A 37 3.24 11.63 -3.02
CA VAL A 37 2.16 12.45 -3.56
C VAL A 37 2.71 13.25 -4.73
N GLY A 38 2.12 13.05 -5.91
CA GLY A 38 2.48 13.77 -7.14
C GLY A 38 1.25 13.92 -8.03
N HIS A 39 1.35 13.52 -9.30
CA HIS A 39 0.16 13.43 -10.18
C HIS A 39 -0.85 12.36 -9.72
N VAL A 40 -0.42 11.43 -8.87
CA VAL A 40 -1.25 10.41 -8.21
C VAL A 40 -0.83 10.28 -6.74
N PHE A 41 -1.71 9.73 -5.92
CA PHE A 41 -1.38 9.26 -4.57
C PHE A 41 -0.81 7.85 -4.71
N ALA A 42 0.35 7.58 -4.10
CA ALA A 42 0.99 6.28 -4.15
C ALA A 42 1.62 5.89 -2.81
N VAL A 43 1.65 4.59 -2.55
CA VAL A 43 2.32 3.98 -1.41
C VAL A 43 3.14 2.78 -1.86
N LEU A 44 4.38 2.69 -1.39
CA LEU A 44 5.23 1.51 -1.46
C LEU A 44 5.24 0.84 -0.09
N ILE A 45 4.76 -0.40 -0.04
CA ILE A 45 4.68 -1.23 1.15
C ILE A 45 5.82 -2.25 1.08
N LEU A 46 6.69 -2.26 2.08
CA LEU A 46 7.68 -3.30 2.32
C LEU A 46 7.16 -4.24 3.39
N TYR A 47 7.10 -5.54 3.10
CA TYR A 47 6.53 -6.52 4.03
C TYR A 47 7.24 -7.87 3.96
N LYS A 48 7.05 -8.66 5.02
CA LYS A 48 7.36 -10.10 5.09
C LYS A 48 6.05 -10.89 5.14
N GLY A 49 6.06 -12.07 4.55
CA GLY A 49 4.93 -12.99 4.50
C GLY A 49 5.32 -14.23 3.73
#